data_AF-A0A9E0QH94-F1
#
_entry.id   AF-A0A9E0QH94-F1
#
_cell.length_a   1.000
_cell.length_b   1.000
_cell.length_c   1.000
_cell.angle_alpha   90.00
_cell.angle_beta   90.00
_cell.angle_gamma   90.00
#
_symmetry.space_group_name_H-M   'P 1'
#
loop_
_entity.id
_entity.type
_entity.pdbx_description
1 polymer ?
#
loop_
_entity_poly.entity_id
_entity_poly.type
_entity_poly.pdbx_seq_one_letter_code
_entity_poly.pdbx_strand_id
1 'polypeptide(L)'
;MGENMKKLFLLLFLVCAACSSEKRGLAELKRLCEKDAGLTIYKTVEADGYYNTTGRIDLVNSQYRFFEYCDESPSQFDSIPVPGCYRLTKVNRDSGQCHDGIDQSLSRFIVEPYPEFLEQYCIAVKKIDKPEARYAYNEQLDIWLANNKHSEFIRTEVFVEDRASQEVLGQYISYSYNVRPRHSSPKSCRLLDKKFSASIKADLIEKTIVIHKEK
;
A
#
# COMPACT_ATOMS: atom_id res chain seq x y z
N MET A 1 -21.98 3.42 55.72
CA MET A 1 -20.68 2.89 55.25
C MET A 1 -20.76 1.80 54.17
N GLY A 2 -21.95 1.38 53.70
CA GLY A 2 -22.07 0.26 52.74
C GLY A 2 -22.17 0.61 51.24
N GLU A 3 -22.51 1.85 50.87
CA GLU A 3 -22.71 2.22 49.45
C GLU A 3 -21.43 2.61 48.71
N ASN A 4 -20.46 3.23 49.38
CA ASN A 4 -19.19 3.64 48.75
C ASN A 4 -18.31 2.45 48.37
N MET A 5 -18.44 1.31 49.07
CA MET A 5 -17.67 0.10 48.78
C MET A 5 -18.19 -0.64 47.54
N LYS A 6 -19.49 -0.54 47.25
CA LYS A 6 -20.10 -1.12 46.03
C LYS A 6 -19.69 -0.36 44.76
N LYS A 7 -19.56 0.97 44.84
CA LYS A 7 -19.09 1.80 43.71
C LYS A 7 -17.62 1.55 43.38
N LEU A 8 -16.78 1.32 44.40
CA LEU A 8 -15.35 1.00 44.21
C LEU A 8 -15.15 -0.38 43.55
N PHE A 9 -15.97 -1.37 43.92
CA PHE A 9 -15.93 -2.70 43.30
C PHE A 9 -16.38 -2.68 41.83
N LEU A 10 -17.42 -1.92 41.49
CA LEU A 10 -17.91 -1.81 40.11
C LEU A 10 -16.87 -1.18 39.16
N LEU A 11 -16.10 -0.21 39.65
CA LEU A 11 -15.05 0.47 38.87
C LEU A 11 -13.85 -0.45 38.57
N LEU A 12 -13.49 -1.35 39.50
CA LEU A 12 -12.42 -2.34 39.26
C LEU A 12 -12.79 -3.37 38.18
N PHE A 13 -14.04 -3.83 38.13
CA PHE A 13 -14.47 -4.83 37.14
C PHE A 13 -14.43 -4.31 35.69
N LEU A 14 -14.72 -3.02 35.47
CA LEU A 14 -14.69 -2.40 34.14
C LEU A 14 -13.26 -2.25 33.59
N VAL A 15 -12.28 -2.00 34.46
CA VAL A 15 -10.87 -1.87 34.06
C VAL A 15 -10.26 -3.22 33.67
N CYS A 16 -10.61 -4.31 34.36
CA CYS A 16 -10.12 -5.65 34.02
C CYS A 16 -10.66 -6.19 32.69
N ALA A 17 -11.91 -5.85 32.31
CA ALA A 17 -12.51 -6.30 31.06
C ALA A 17 -11.82 -5.70 29.83
N ALA A 18 -11.45 -4.42 29.88
CA ALA A 18 -10.80 -3.71 28.77
C ALA A 18 -9.38 -4.23 28.49
N CYS A 19 -8.58 -4.54 29.51
CA CYS A 19 -7.24 -5.13 29.31
C CYS A 19 -7.31 -6.56 28.73
N SER A 20 -8.40 -7.29 28.98
CA SER A 20 -8.57 -8.66 28.50
C SER A 20 -8.91 -8.74 27.00
N SER A 21 -9.58 -7.72 26.45
CA SER A 21 -9.99 -7.70 25.04
C SER A 21 -8.83 -7.34 24.13
N GLU A 22 -7.98 -6.38 24.53
CA GLU A 22 -6.77 -6.03 23.80
C GLU A 22 -5.80 -7.20 23.70
N LYS A 23 -5.51 -7.88 24.82
CA LYS A 23 -4.65 -9.07 24.82
C LYS A 23 -5.17 -10.17 23.89
N ARG A 24 -6.49 -10.41 23.88
CA ARG A 24 -7.11 -11.38 22.97
C ARG A 24 -6.98 -10.95 21.51
N GLY A 25 -7.22 -9.68 21.19
CA GLY A 25 -7.05 -9.15 19.84
C GLY A 25 -5.61 -9.24 19.33
N LEU A 26 -4.62 -8.96 20.18
CA LEU A 26 -3.20 -9.11 19.82
C LEU A 26 -2.79 -10.56 19.62
N ALA A 27 -3.30 -11.48 20.44
CA ALA A 27 -3.06 -12.91 20.26
C ALA A 27 -3.64 -13.42 18.94
N GLU A 28 -4.86 -12.98 18.59
CA GLU A 28 -5.49 -13.32 17.32
C GLU A 28 -4.76 -12.70 16.13
N LEU A 29 -4.33 -11.43 16.23
CA LEU A 29 -3.48 -10.80 15.22
C LEU A 29 -2.22 -11.62 14.99
N LYS A 30 -1.52 -12.02 16.05
CA LYS A 30 -0.31 -12.86 15.94
C LYS A 30 -0.61 -14.18 15.22
N ARG A 31 -1.70 -14.86 15.57
CA ARG A 31 -2.15 -16.10 14.92
C ARG A 31 -2.41 -15.91 13.42
N LEU A 32 -3.05 -14.81 13.03
CA LEU A 32 -3.29 -14.48 11.62
C LEU A 32 -1.97 -14.21 10.89
N CYS A 33 -1.05 -13.46 11.50
CA CYS A 33 0.27 -13.20 10.91
C CYS A 33 1.09 -14.48 10.71
N GLU A 34 0.99 -15.45 11.62
CA GLU A 34 1.68 -16.74 11.51
C GLU A 34 1.06 -17.68 10.48
N LYS A 35 -0.23 -17.51 10.17
CA LYS A 35 -0.96 -18.37 9.23
C LYS A 35 -0.49 -18.17 7.79
N ASP A 36 -0.47 -16.93 7.31
CA ASP A 36 -0.29 -16.63 5.88
C ASP A 36 0.26 -15.23 5.58
N ALA A 37 0.65 -14.42 6.58
CA ALA A 37 1.24 -13.12 6.29
C ALA A 37 2.66 -13.25 5.72
N GLY A 38 3.05 -12.27 4.93
CA GLY A 38 4.36 -12.17 4.32
C GLY A 38 4.32 -12.24 2.80
N LEU A 39 5.52 -12.24 2.21
CA LEU A 39 5.73 -12.23 0.77
C LEU A 39 5.81 -13.66 0.24
N THR A 40 5.08 -13.94 -0.83
CA THR A 40 5.23 -15.15 -1.63
C THR A 40 5.44 -14.76 -3.09
N ILE A 41 6.54 -15.22 -3.69
CA ILE A 41 6.84 -15.04 -5.12
C ILE A 41 6.65 -16.38 -5.80
N TYR A 42 5.66 -16.48 -6.67
CA TYR A 42 5.41 -17.69 -7.47
C TYR A 42 6.25 -17.68 -8.74
N LYS A 43 6.40 -16.51 -9.36
CA LYS A 43 7.09 -16.34 -10.64
C LYS A 43 7.64 -14.94 -10.78
N THR A 44 8.88 -14.84 -11.22
CA THR A 44 9.51 -13.57 -11.60
C THR A 44 9.45 -13.40 -13.12
N VAL A 45 9.11 -12.20 -13.58
CA VAL A 45 8.94 -11.85 -14.99
C VAL A 45 9.72 -10.59 -15.33
N GLU A 46 9.99 -10.37 -16.61
CA GLU A 46 10.67 -9.16 -17.08
C GLU A 46 9.68 -8.17 -17.69
N ALA A 47 9.76 -6.90 -17.29
CA ALA A 47 9.03 -5.79 -17.91
C ALA A 47 9.63 -4.41 -17.58
N ASP A 48 9.41 -3.46 -18.48
CA ASP A 48 9.81 -2.06 -18.28
C ASP A 48 8.85 -1.27 -17.37
N GLY A 49 7.65 -1.80 -17.14
CA GLY A 49 6.60 -1.14 -16.39
C GLY A 49 5.40 -2.05 -16.10
N TYR A 50 4.44 -1.52 -15.35
CA TYR A 50 3.27 -2.26 -14.89
C TYR A 50 2.05 -1.34 -14.74
N TYR A 51 0.85 -1.92 -14.66
CA TYR A 51 -0.38 -1.22 -14.32
C TYR A 51 -0.55 -1.16 -12.79
N ASN A 52 -0.87 0.00 -12.24
CA ASN A 52 -1.06 0.23 -10.80
C ASN A 52 -2.49 0.71 -10.52
N THR A 53 -3.30 -0.17 -9.92
CA THR A 53 -4.70 0.16 -9.57
C THR A 53 -4.85 1.21 -8.48
N THR A 54 -3.81 1.48 -7.69
CA THR A 54 -3.89 2.44 -6.58
C THR A 54 -3.72 3.90 -7.03
N GLY A 55 -3.31 4.15 -8.28
CA GLY A 55 -3.07 5.50 -8.83
C GLY A 55 -1.91 6.27 -8.19
N ARG A 56 -1.21 5.71 -7.20
CA ARG A 56 -0.13 6.42 -6.49
C ARG A 56 1.16 6.46 -7.30
N ILE A 57 1.71 7.66 -7.47
CA ILE A 57 3.01 7.90 -8.13
C ILE A 57 4.12 7.30 -7.26
N ASP A 58 4.78 6.28 -7.78
CA ASP A 58 5.93 5.62 -7.14
C ASP A 58 7.13 5.51 -8.09
N LEU A 59 7.03 6.17 -9.26
CA LEU A 59 8.00 6.02 -10.33
C LEU A 59 9.36 6.63 -9.98
N VAL A 60 9.36 7.67 -9.14
CA VAL A 60 10.55 8.39 -8.66
C VAL A 60 11.51 7.43 -7.93
N ASN A 61 10.97 6.66 -6.98
CA ASN A 61 11.75 5.72 -6.16
C ASN A 61 12.00 4.38 -6.84
N SER A 62 11.31 4.11 -7.96
CA SER A 62 11.36 2.80 -8.60
C SER A 62 12.37 2.75 -9.74
N GLN A 63 12.85 1.55 -10.03
CA GLN A 63 13.67 1.27 -11.19
C GLN A 63 12.89 1.34 -12.53
N TYR A 64 11.56 1.21 -12.52
CA TYR A 64 10.74 1.06 -13.74
C TYR A 64 10.75 2.31 -14.61
N ARG A 65 10.60 2.10 -15.92
CA ARG A 65 10.53 3.17 -16.92
C ARG A 65 9.14 3.82 -16.94
N PHE A 66 8.09 3.05 -16.70
CA PHE A 66 6.72 3.57 -16.65
C PHE A 66 5.81 2.81 -15.68
N PHE A 67 4.70 3.44 -15.32
CA PHE A 67 3.51 2.72 -14.87
C PHE A 67 2.26 3.29 -15.52
N GLU A 68 1.19 2.51 -15.52
CA GLU A 68 -0.12 2.91 -16.04
C GLU A 68 -1.16 2.90 -14.93
N TYR A 69 -2.16 3.75 -15.01
CA TYR A 69 -3.33 3.70 -14.14
C TYR A 69 -4.55 4.28 -14.85
N CYS A 70 -5.75 4.01 -14.32
CA CYS A 70 -6.96 4.67 -14.76
C CYS A 70 -7.65 5.29 -13.55
N ASP A 71 -8.18 6.50 -13.74
CA ASP A 71 -8.97 7.19 -12.74
C ASP A 71 -10.18 7.84 -13.43
N GLU A 72 -11.38 7.38 -13.09
CA GLU A 72 -12.63 7.88 -13.66
C GLU A 72 -13.23 9.03 -12.85
N SER A 73 -12.66 9.34 -11.68
CA SER A 73 -13.15 10.39 -10.79
C SER A 73 -12.00 11.06 -10.03
N PRO A 74 -11.00 11.60 -10.75
CA PRO A 74 -9.87 12.26 -10.11
C PRO A 74 -10.34 13.48 -9.32
N SER A 75 -9.64 13.75 -8.22
CA SER A 75 -9.84 14.97 -7.45
C SER A 75 -9.46 16.18 -8.31
N GLN A 76 -10.18 17.28 -8.16
CA GLN A 76 -9.79 18.57 -8.77
C GLN A 76 -8.41 19.06 -8.30
N PHE A 77 -7.89 18.49 -7.21
CA PHE A 77 -6.58 18.81 -6.64
C PHE A 77 -5.46 17.88 -7.12
N ASP A 78 -5.77 16.86 -7.92
CA ASP A 78 -4.77 15.94 -8.44
C ASP A 78 -3.94 16.60 -9.53
N SER A 79 -2.70 16.13 -9.71
CA SER A 79 -1.82 16.62 -10.77
C SER A 79 -2.38 16.37 -12.18
N ILE A 80 -3.29 15.40 -12.34
CA ILE A 80 -3.99 15.10 -13.58
C ILE A 80 -5.51 15.07 -13.28
N PRO A 81 -6.19 16.22 -13.26
CA PRO A 81 -7.58 16.34 -12.80
C PRO A 81 -8.60 16.02 -13.91
N VAL A 82 -8.28 15.07 -14.79
CA VAL A 82 -9.11 14.71 -15.94
C VAL A 82 -9.33 13.20 -15.96
N PRO A 83 -10.59 12.71 -16.05
CA PRO A 83 -10.86 11.28 -16.13
C PRO A 83 -10.17 10.57 -17.30
N GLY A 84 -9.73 9.34 -17.07
CA GLY A 84 -9.26 8.40 -18.08
C GLY A 84 -8.07 7.56 -17.64
N CYS A 85 -7.46 6.87 -18.62
CA CYS A 85 -6.26 6.07 -18.40
C CYS A 85 -5.00 6.83 -18.85
N TYR A 86 -3.92 6.67 -18.10
CA TYR A 86 -2.66 7.39 -18.31
C TYR A 86 -1.46 6.46 -18.16
N ARG A 87 -0.45 6.68 -19.00
CA ARG A 87 0.91 6.16 -18.82
C ARG A 87 1.81 7.28 -18.32
N LEU A 88 2.44 7.05 -17.17
CA LEU A 88 3.44 7.93 -16.59
C LEU A 88 4.81 7.34 -16.87
N THR A 89 5.67 8.11 -17.54
CA THR A 89 6.99 7.65 -18.00
C THR A 89 8.09 8.52 -17.40
N LYS A 90 9.14 7.88 -16.90
CA LYS A 90 10.37 8.54 -16.47
C LYS A 90 11.15 8.95 -17.71
N VAL A 91 11.37 10.25 -17.89
CA VAL A 91 12.10 10.79 -19.04
C VAL A 91 13.16 11.76 -18.56
N ASN A 92 14.21 11.96 -19.36
CA ASN A 92 15.20 13.00 -19.07
C ASN A 92 14.53 14.38 -19.08
N ARG A 93 14.95 15.26 -18.18
CA ARG A 93 14.37 16.58 -18.01
C ARG A 93 14.54 17.48 -19.25
N ASP A 94 15.64 17.30 -19.97
CA ASP A 94 15.95 18.01 -21.22
C ASP A 94 15.08 17.59 -22.41
N SER A 95 14.27 16.53 -22.28
CA SER A 95 13.37 16.06 -23.34
C SER A 95 12.24 17.04 -23.67
N GLY A 96 11.93 17.99 -22.77
CA GLY A 96 10.81 18.92 -22.93
C GLY A 96 9.42 18.28 -22.77
N GLN A 97 9.34 17.04 -22.27
CA GLN A 97 8.09 16.29 -22.11
C GLN A 97 7.53 16.31 -20.67
N CYS A 98 8.11 17.11 -19.79
CA CYS A 98 7.73 17.14 -18.38
C CYS A 98 6.28 17.59 -18.18
N HIS A 99 5.56 16.90 -17.31
CA HIS A 99 4.21 17.32 -16.92
C HIS A 99 4.27 18.28 -15.73
N ASP A 100 3.98 19.56 -15.97
CA ASP A 100 4.12 20.65 -15.00
C ASP A 100 3.43 20.36 -13.65
N GLY A 101 2.18 19.85 -13.68
CA GLY A 101 1.43 19.57 -12.45
C GLY A 101 2.04 18.45 -11.59
N ILE A 102 2.79 17.52 -12.19
CA ILE A 102 3.51 16.48 -11.45
C ILE A 102 4.84 17.05 -10.97
N ASP A 103 5.58 17.74 -11.83
CA ASP A 103 6.87 18.36 -11.48
C ASP A 103 6.74 19.34 -10.29
N GLN A 104 5.70 20.17 -10.30
CA GLN A 104 5.38 21.06 -9.18
C GLN A 104 4.99 20.30 -7.90
N SER A 105 4.32 19.16 -8.01
CA SER A 105 3.97 18.33 -6.85
C SER A 105 5.23 17.70 -6.25
N LEU A 106 6.10 17.16 -7.11
CA LEU A 106 7.36 16.53 -6.72
C LEU A 106 8.36 17.52 -6.10
N SER A 107 8.43 18.76 -6.59
CA SER A 107 9.35 19.79 -6.07
C SER A 107 9.04 20.26 -4.64
N ARG A 108 7.87 19.90 -4.10
CA ARG A 108 7.54 20.17 -2.68
C ARG A 108 8.27 19.24 -1.71
N PHE A 109 8.79 18.11 -2.20
CA PHE A 109 9.53 17.16 -1.39
C PHE A 109 11.01 17.55 -1.35
N ILE A 110 11.49 17.95 -0.18
CA ILE A 110 12.88 18.38 0.05
C ILE A 110 13.82 17.23 0.47
N VAL A 111 13.29 16.01 0.59
CA VAL A 111 14.02 14.83 1.06
C VAL A 111 14.27 13.89 -0.11
N GLU A 112 15.41 13.23 -0.13
CA GLU A 112 15.74 12.24 -1.15
C GLU A 112 14.70 11.12 -1.28
N PRO A 113 14.52 10.58 -2.51
CA PRO A 113 15.31 10.83 -3.72
C PRO A 113 14.74 11.93 -4.64
N TYR A 114 13.82 12.77 -4.14
CA TYR A 114 13.09 13.72 -4.98
C TYR A 114 13.96 14.86 -5.56
N PRO A 115 14.85 15.52 -4.79
CA PRO A 115 15.76 16.52 -5.34
C PRO A 115 16.65 15.97 -6.44
N GLU A 116 17.35 14.85 -6.20
CA GLU A 116 18.21 14.22 -7.21
C GLU A 116 17.43 13.79 -8.46
N PHE A 117 16.23 13.21 -8.28
CA PHE A 117 15.37 12.86 -9.40
C PHE A 117 15.04 14.08 -10.27
N LEU A 118 14.69 15.21 -9.66
CA LEU A 118 14.28 16.43 -10.37
C LEU A 118 15.43 17.15 -11.08
N GLU A 119 16.69 16.87 -10.73
CA GLU A 119 17.85 17.41 -11.45
C GLU A 119 17.99 16.78 -12.84
N GLN A 120 17.71 15.47 -12.96
CA GLN A 120 18.01 14.68 -14.16
C GLN A 120 16.76 14.27 -14.94
N TYR A 121 15.67 14.02 -14.23
CA TYR A 121 14.47 13.41 -14.76
C TYR A 121 13.22 14.26 -14.47
N CYS A 122 12.16 13.92 -15.19
CA CYS A 122 10.80 14.34 -14.88
C CYS A 122 9.82 13.23 -15.29
N ILE A 123 8.54 13.45 -15.03
CA ILE A 123 7.48 12.52 -15.39
C ILE A 123 6.73 13.08 -16.59
N ALA A 124 6.78 12.35 -17.71
CA ALA A 124 5.91 12.59 -18.86
C ALA A 124 4.59 11.86 -18.66
N VAL A 125 3.49 12.48 -19.10
CA VAL A 125 2.14 11.93 -19.00
C VAL A 125 1.56 11.77 -20.39
N LYS A 126 1.13 10.55 -20.72
CA LYS A 126 0.43 10.24 -21.96
C LYS A 126 -0.94 9.66 -21.64
N LYS A 127 -2.01 10.30 -22.13
CA LYS A 127 -3.35 9.70 -22.10
C LYS A 127 -3.38 8.49 -23.05
N ILE A 128 -3.95 7.39 -22.59
CA ILE A 128 -4.08 6.14 -23.34
C ILE A 128 -5.54 5.69 -23.32
N ASP A 129 -5.98 4.95 -24.33
CA ASP A 129 -7.38 4.51 -24.42
C ASP A 129 -7.70 3.43 -23.38
N LYS A 130 -6.72 2.57 -23.07
CA LYS A 130 -6.80 1.51 -22.06
C LYS A 130 -5.39 1.10 -21.62
N PRO A 131 -5.23 0.44 -20.45
CA PRO A 131 -3.93 -0.02 -20.01
C PRO A 131 -3.36 -1.10 -20.93
N GLU A 132 -2.12 -0.89 -21.39
CA GLU A 132 -1.36 -1.75 -22.29
C GLU A 132 -0.32 -2.59 -21.54
N ALA A 133 0.03 -2.23 -20.30
CA ALA A 133 0.96 -2.98 -19.47
C ALA A 133 0.45 -4.42 -19.28
N ARG A 134 1.35 -5.40 -19.45
CA ARG A 134 1.04 -6.83 -19.32
C ARG A 134 0.75 -7.24 -17.87
N TYR A 135 1.47 -6.67 -16.92
CA TYR A 135 1.38 -7.02 -15.51
C TYR A 135 0.67 -5.92 -14.72
N ALA A 136 -0.15 -6.31 -13.74
CA ALA A 136 -0.87 -5.39 -12.85
C ALA A 136 -0.47 -5.60 -11.40
N TYR A 137 -0.31 -4.51 -10.66
CA TYR A 137 -0.32 -4.47 -9.21
C TYR A 137 -1.73 -4.13 -8.72
N ASN A 138 -2.26 -4.99 -7.85
CA ASN A 138 -3.59 -4.91 -7.27
C ASN A 138 -3.53 -4.90 -5.75
N GLU A 139 -4.55 -4.29 -5.13
CA GLU A 139 -4.73 -4.26 -3.68
C GLU A 139 -6.18 -4.62 -3.33
N GLN A 140 -6.33 -5.51 -2.35
CA GLN A 140 -7.60 -5.92 -1.77
C GLN A 140 -7.56 -5.72 -0.26
N LEU A 141 -8.66 -5.21 0.29
CA LEU A 141 -8.83 -4.90 1.70
C LEU A 141 -10.06 -5.62 2.24
N ASP A 142 -9.84 -6.54 3.17
CA ASP A 142 -10.91 -7.16 3.95
C ASP A 142 -10.93 -6.56 5.36
N ILE A 143 -12.07 -6.03 5.78
CA ILE A 143 -12.25 -5.47 7.12
C ILE A 143 -13.34 -6.24 7.84
N TRP A 144 -13.06 -6.71 9.06
CA TRP A 144 -14.06 -7.35 9.89
C TRP A 144 -13.94 -6.95 11.36
N LEU A 145 -15.07 -7.00 12.07
CA LEU A 145 -15.11 -6.70 13.49
C LEU A 145 -14.61 -7.90 14.31
N ALA A 146 -13.86 -7.60 15.36
CA ALA A 146 -13.54 -8.56 16.40
C ALA A 146 -14.80 -8.97 17.18
N ASN A 147 -14.72 -10.06 17.94
CA ASN A 147 -15.84 -10.56 18.76
C ASN A 147 -16.40 -9.54 19.76
N ASN A 148 -15.62 -8.53 20.13
CA ASN A 148 -16.06 -7.45 21.00
C ASN A 148 -16.92 -6.39 20.28
N LYS A 149 -17.12 -6.49 18.96
CA LYS A 149 -17.87 -5.56 18.08
C LYS A 149 -17.37 -4.10 18.03
N HIS A 150 -16.26 -3.80 18.68
CA HIS A 150 -15.69 -2.44 18.74
C HIS A 150 -14.33 -2.36 18.07
N SER A 151 -13.56 -3.44 18.13
CA SER A 151 -12.25 -3.52 17.49
C SER A 151 -12.39 -4.08 16.08
N GLU A 152 -11.48 -3.71 15.20
CA GLU A 152 -11.47 -4.18 13.81
C GLU A 152 -10.16 -4.90 13.50
N PHE A 153 -10.25 -5.86 12.60
CA PHE A 153 -9.12 -6.44 11.90
C PHE A 153 -9.20 -6.02 10.45
N ILE A 154 -8.02 -5.78 9.87
CA ILE A 154 -7.85 -5.45 8.46
C ILE A 154 -6.86 -6.45 7.89
N ARG A 155 -7.25 -7.13 6.81
CA ARG A 155 -6.35 -7.90 5.95
C ARG A 155 -6.12 -7.08 4.70
N THR A 156 -4.85 -6.82 4.42
CA THR A 156 -4.42 -6.21 3.17
C THR A 156 -3.69 -7.26 2.37
N GLU A 157 -4.24 -7.60 1.22
CA GLU A 157 -3.62 -8.46 0.22
C GLU A 157 -3.26 -7.61 -0.98
N VAL A 158 -1.97 -7.58 -1.31
CA VAL A 158 -1.48 -6.97 -2.55
C VAL A 158 -0.88 -8.05 -3.40
N PHE A 159 -1.07 -7.98 -4.71
CA PHE A 159 -0.59 -9.00 -5.61
C PHE A 159 -0.24 -8.43 -6.96
N VAL A 160 0.66 -9.13 -7.64
CA VAL A 160 1.02 -8.87 -9.03
C VAL A 160 0.48 -10.01 -9.87
N GLU A 161 -0.23 -9.68 -10.95
CA GLU A 161 -0.81 -10.66 -11.87
C GLU A 161 -0.39 -10.39 -13.33
N ASP A 162 -0.38 -11.43 -14.15
CA ASP A 162 -0.39 -11.32 -15.60
C ASP A 162 -1.83 -11.06 -16.06
N ARG A 163 -2.09 -9.87 -16.63
CA ARG A 163 -3.45 -9.44 -16.98
C ARG A 163 -4.07 -10.24 -18.13
N ALA A 164 -3.25 -10.86 -18.98
CA ALA A 164 -3.76 -11.66 -20.10
C ALA A 164 -4.26 -13.03 -19.62
N SER A 165 -3.55 -13.63 -18.65
CA SER A 165 -3.86 -14.97 -18.13
C SER A 165 -4.60 -14.96 -16.79
N GLN A 166 -4.62 -13.84 -16.07
CA GLN A 166 -5.07 -13.70 -14.69
C GLN A 166 -4.27 -14.56 -13.69
N GLU A 167 -3.05 -14.97 -14.06
CA GLU A 167 -2.14 -15.70 -13.18
C GLU A 167 -1.53 -14.76 -12.14
N VAL A 168 -1.66 -15.09 -10.85
CA VAL A 168 -0.96 -14.38 -9.76
C VAL A 168 0.51 -14.80 -9.74
N LEU A 169 1.40 -13.83 -9.93
CA LEU A 169 2.85 -14.02 -10.03
C LEU A 169 3.55 -13.84 -8.67
N GLY A 170 2.98 -13.00 -7.82
CA GLY A 170 3.44 -12.79 -6.45
C GLY A 170 2.36 -12.14 -5.61
N GLN A 171 2.40 -12.36 -4.31
CA GLN A 171 1.47 -11.76 -3.37
C GLN A 171 2.16 -11.40 -2.06
N TYR A 172 1.62 -10.40 -1.38
CA TYR A 172 1.95 -10.08 -0.02
C TYR A 172 0.68 -9.89 0.79
N ILE A 173 0.59 -10.61 1.91
CA ILE A 173 -0.53 -10.51 2.85
C ILE A 173 -0.02 -9.86 4.13
N SER A 174 -0.78 -8.89 4.65
CA SER A 174 -0.59 -8.38 6.01
C SER A 174 -1.90 -8.25 6.76
N TYR A 175 -1.78 -8.31 8.08
CA TYR A 175 -2.87 -8.06 9.00
C TYR A 175 -2.57 -6.87 9.89
N SER A 176 -3.62 -6.14 10.23
CA SER A 176 -3.60 -5.18 11.32
C SER A 176 -4.86 -5.30 12.19
N TYR A 177 -4.73 -4.84 13.42
CA TYR A 177 -5.76 -4.86 14.44
C TYR A 177 -5.84 -3.48 15.09
N ASN A 178 -7.03 -2.91 15.13
CA ASN A 178 -7.29 -1.65 15.81
C ASN A 178 -8.27 -1.87 16.97
N VAL A 179 -7.82 -1.63 18.20
CA VAL A 179 -8.65 -1.80 19.40
C VAL A 179 -9.85 -0.85 19.37
N ARG A 180 -9.62 0.40 18.94
CA ARG A 180 -10.63 1.45 18.79
C ARG A 180 -10.39 2.19 17.47
N PRO A 181 -11.05 1.77 16.38
CA PRO A 181 -11.00 2.49 15.11
C PRO A 181 -11.24 3.98 15.32
N ARG A 182 -10.48 4.84 14.63
CA ARG A 182 -10.48 6.31 14.76
C ARG A 182 -9.89 6.90 16.05
N HIS A 183 -9.62 6.09 17.08
CA HIS A 183 -9.11 6.57 18.37
C HIS A 183 -7.75 5.99 18.76
N SER A 184 -7.34 4.88 18.14
CA SER A 184 -6.01 4.27 18.35
C SER A 184 -5.32 3.96 17.02
N SER A 185 -4.00 3.94 17.08
CA SER A 185 -3.18 3.43 15.96
C SER A 185 -3.30 1.92 15.87
N PRO A 186 -3.43 1.35 14.66
CA PRO A 186 -3.49 -0.09 14.48
C PRO A 186 -2.15 -0.73 14.85
N LYS A 187 -2.21 -1.94 15.40
CA LYS A 187 -1.07 -2.85 15.54
C LYS A 187 -1.04 -3.73 14.31
N SER A 188 0.14 -4.00 13.74
CA SER A 188 0.27 -4.80 12.51
C SER A 188 1.28 -5.92 12.68
N CYS A 189 1.28 -6.89 11.76
CA CYS A 189 2.26 -7.98 11.75
C CYS A 189 3.71 -7.46 11.89
N ARG A 190 4.05 -6.38 11.17
CA ARG A 190 5.36 -5.73 11.24
C ARG A 190 5.74 -5.23 12.62
N LEU A 191 4.78 -4.74 13.40
CA LEU A 191 5.05 -4.27 14.77
C LEU A 191 5.20 -5.44 15.76
N LEU A 192 4.66 -6.61 15.42
CA LEU A 192 4.81 -7.82 16.23
C LEU A 192 6.10 -8.58 15.92
N ASP A 193 6.54 -8.56 14.66
CA ASP A 193 7.71 -9.29 14.18
C ASP A 193 8.40 -8.53 13.04
N LYS A 194 9.71 -8.32 13.18
CA LYS A 194 10.54 -7.57 12.22
C LYS A 194 10.74 -8.32 10.90
N LYS A 195 10.41 -9.61 10.80
CA LYS A 195 10.52 -10.37 9.54
C LYS A 195 9.57 -9.87 8.44
N PHE A 196 8.49 -9.18 8.81
CA PHE A 196 7.55 -8.62 7.85
C PHE A 196 8.06 -7.28 7.33
N SER A 197 8.05 -7.12 6.00
CA SER A 197 8.62 -5.93 5.36
C SER A 197 7.87 -4.64 5.74
N ALA A 198 8.62 -3.54 5.80
CA ALA A 198 8.06 -2.20 5.92
C ALA A 198 7.57 -1.64 4.58
N SER A 199 8.14 -2.11 3.46
CA SER A 199 7.83 -1.62 2.10
C SER A 199 7.15 -2.72 1.29
N ILE A 200 5.91 -2.99 1.65
CA ILE A 200 5.07 -4.06 1.09
C ILE A 200 5.05 -4.02 -0.44
N LYS A 201 4.79 -2.83 -1.00
CA LYS A 201 4.63 -2.61 -2.43
C LYS A 201 5.94 -2.76 -3.20
N ALA A 202 7.01 -2.08 -2.76
CA ALA A 202 8.30 -2.13 -3.46
C ALA A 202 8.87 -3.54 -3.48
N ASP A 203 8.89 -4.23 -2.33
CA ASP A 203 9.42 -5.59 -2.24
C ASP A 203 8.67 -6.58 -3.13
N LEU A 204 7.34 -6.49 -3.17
CA LEU A 204 6.53 -7.37 -4.00
C LEU A 204 6.80 -7.10 -5.49
N ILE A 205 6.69 -5.85 -5.92
CA ILE A 205 6.81 -5.52 -7.34
C ILE A 205 8.25 -5.81 -7.81
N GLU A 206 9.28 -5.37 -7.10
CA GLU A 206 10.69 -5.56 -7.51
C GLU A 206 11.17 -7.01 -7.54
N LYS A 207 10.59 -7.89 -6.71
CA LYS A 207 10.91 -9.32 -6.75
C LYS A 207 10.07 -10.09 -7.78
N THR A 208 8.93 -9.54 -8.17
CA THR A 208 8.04 -10.19 -9.15
C THR A 208 8.29 -9.71 -10.57
N ILE A 209 8.53 -8.42 -10.78
CA ILE A 209 8.78 -7.79 -12.08
C ILE A 209 10.20 -7.22 -12.05
N VAL A 210 11.10 -7.77 -12.83
CA VAL A 210 12.46 -7.24 -12.96
C VAL A 210 12.62 -6.51 -14.28
N ILE A 211 13.52 -5.54 -14.34
CA ILE A 211 13.78 -4.78 -15.56
C ILE A 211 14.79 -5.55 -16.40
N HIS A 212 14.55 -5.55 -17.71
CA HIS A 212 15.52 -6.06 -18.67
C HIS A 212 16.79 -5.20 -18.58
N LYS A 213 17.87 -5.76 -18.02
CA LYS A 213 19.19 -5.13 -18.14
C LYS A 213 19.64 -5.38 -19.58
N GLU A 214 19.65 -4.34 -20.40
CA GLU A 214 20.30 -4.39 -21.72
C GLU A 214 21.69 -5.01 -21.53
N LYS A 215 21.91 -6.17 -22.17
CA LYS A 215 23.19 -6.89 -22.17
C LYS A 215 24.15 -6.27 -23.17
#